data_AF-A0A1V5BR00-F1
#
_entry.id   AF-A0A1V5BR00-F1
#
_cell.length_a   1.000
_cell.length_b   1.000
_cell.length_c   1.000
_cell.angle_alpha   90.00
_cell.angle_beta   90.00
_cell.angle_gamma   90.00
#
_symmetry.space_group_name_H-M   'P 1'
#
loop_
_entity.id
_entity.type
_entity.pdbx_description
1 polymer ?
#
loop_
_entity_poly.entity_id
_entity_poly.type
_entity_poly.pdbx_seq_one_letter_code
_entity_poly.pdbx_strand_id
1 'polypeptide(L)' 'MKTKSLADSTITQVSARGSTARLYIGDLKMGGAGYHIGGSNYLKLHDIARMLNLGVVWDGRTNTVLIDTTSDFNPSSDIK' A
#
# COMPACT_ATOMS: atom_id res chain seq x y z
N MET A 1 -2.71 -35.42 -32.26
CA MET A 1 -2.89 -33.95 -32.28
C MET A 1 -1.92 -33.34 -31.29
N LYS A 2 -1.06 -32.42 -31.75
CA LYS A 2 -0.09 -31.67 -30.91
C LYS A 2 -0.78 -30.38 -30.46
N THR A 3 -1.04 -30.21 -29.17
CA THR A 3 -1.25 -28.86 -28.62
C THR A 3 0.08 -28.39 -28.07
N LYS A 4 0.72 -27.54 -28.86
CA LYS A 4 1.94 -26.81 -28.53
C LYS A 4 1.58 -25.92 -27.33
N SER A 5 2.06 -26.27 -26.14
CA SER A 5 2.09 -25.35 -25.00
C SER A 5 2.87 -24.13 -25.47
N LEU A 6 2.18 -23.00 -25.61
CA LEU A 6 2.83 -21.73 -25.85
C LEU A 6 3.64 -21.46 -24.58
N ALA A 7 4.95 -21.22 -24.76
CA ALA A 7 5.87 -20.97 -23.66
C ALA A 7 5.21 -20.07 -22.61
N ASP A 8 5.06 -20.61 -21.40
CA ASP A 8 4.71 -19.86 -20.21
C ASP A 8 5.68 -18.69 -20.16
N SER A 9 5.16 -17.50 -20.43
CA SER A 9 5.92 -16.29 -20.71
C SER A 9 6.55 -15.84 -19.41
N THR A 10 7.59 -16.54 -18.95
CA THR A 10 8.35 -16.34 -17.71
C THR A 10 7.58 -15.44 -16.75
N ILE A 11 6.44 -15.91 -16.23
CA ILE A 11 5.69 -15.14 -15.25
C ILE A 11 6.60 -15.15 -14.05
N THR A 12 7.35 -14.07 -13.87
CA THR A 12 8.21 -13.90 -12.71
C THR A 12 7.26 -13.76 -11.55
N GLN A 13 6.96 -14.89 -10.91
CA GLN A 13 6.00 -14.97 -9.82
C GLN A 13 6.56 -14.19 -8.64
N VAL A 14 6.21 -12.91 -8.57
CA VAL A 14 6.57 -12.02 -7.46
C VAL A 14 5.61 -12.28 -6.30
N SER A 15 6.13 -12.93 -5.26
CA SER A 15 5.40 -13.19 -4.03
C SER A 15 5.59 -12.05 -3.04
N ALA A 16 4.52 -11.71 -2.32
CA ALA A 16 4.59 -10.75 -1.22
C ALA A 16 5.25 -11.39 0.00
N ARG A 17 6.29 -10.76 0.52
CA ARG A 17 6.96 -11.15 1.77
C ARG A 17 6.88 -10.03 2.77
N GLY A 18 6.79 -10.34 4.06
CA GLY A 18 6.93 -9.32 5.10
C GLY A 18 8.26 -8.60 4.94
N SER A 19 8.21 -7.28 4.81
CA SER A 19 9.41 -6.45 4.71
C SER A 19 10.05 -6.30 6.08
N THR A 20 11.38 -6.45 6.15
CA THR A 20 12.18 -6.20 7.35
C THR A 20 12.71 -4.76 7.42
N ALA A 21 12.38 -3.93 6.42
CA ALA A 21 12.82 -2.55 6.36
C ALA A 21 12.30 -1.74 7.55
N ARG A 22 13.19 -0.97 8.16
CA ARG A 22 12.83 -0.03 9.24
C ARG A 22 12.43 1.30 8.61
N LEU A 23 11.27 1.79 9.00
CA LEU A 23 10.72 3.03 8.48
C LEU A 23 10.57 4.03 9.61
N TYR A 24 10.84 5.29 9.30
CA TYR A 24 10.81 6.38 10.25
C TYR A 24 10.06 7.56 9.62
N ILE A 25 9.27 8.23 10.44
CA ILE A 25 8.63 9.50 10.13
C ILE A 25 9.24 10.52 11.10
N GLY A 26 10.14 11.37 10.59
CA GLY A 26 11.02 12.14 11.46
C GLY A 26 11.79 11.19 12.39
N ASP A 27 11.66 11.40 13.70
CA ASP A 27 12.28 10.56 14.72
C ASP A 27 11.40 9.39 15.19
N LEU A 28 10.16 9.29 14.69
CA LEU A 28 9.22 8.25 15.07
C LEU A 28 9.40 7.00 14.22
N LYS A 29 9.79 5.89 14.86
CA LYS A 29 9.84 4.57 14.20
C LYS A 29 8.42 4.07 13.90
N MET A 30 8.13 3.77 12.64
CA MET A 30 6.87 3.18 12.25
C MET A 30 6.75 1.73 12.73
N GLY A 31 5.68 1.45 13.49
CA GLY A 31 5.27 0.11 13.90
C GLY A 31 4.34 -0.50 12.86
N GLY A 32 4.87 -0.89 11.70
CA GLY A 32 4.07 -1.46 10.62
C GLY A 32 4.85 -2.45 9.77
N ALA A 33 4.20 -3.53 9.36
CA ALA A 33 4.75 -4.49 8.42
C ALA A 33 4.52 -3.97 6.98
N GLY A 34 5.59 -3.55 6.31
CA GLY A 34 5.57 -3.38 4.87
C GLY A 34 5.59 -4.73 4.16
N TYR A 35 5.30 -4.75 2.86
CA TYR A 35 5.40 -5.93 2.02
C TYR A 35 6.45 -5.71 0.94
N HIS A 36 7.43 -6.59 0.86
CA HIS A 36 8.39 -6.61 -0.23
C HIS A 36 7.82 -7.45 -1.38
N ILE A 37 7.61 -6.82 -2.54
CA ILE A 37 7.08 -7.45 -3.75
C ILE A 37 7.93 -6.98 -4.93
N GLY A 38 8.59 -7.91 -5.61
CA GLY A 38 9.33 -7.61 -6.85
C GLY A 38 10.41 -6.53 -6.71
N GLY A 39 11.16 -6.51 -5.61
CA GLY A 39 12.23 -5.53 -5.38
C GLY A 39 11.77 -4.20 -4.78
N SER A 40 10.46 -3.96 -4.69
CA SER A 40 9.88 -2.75 -4.09
C SER A 40 9.26 -3.04 -2.73
N ASN A 41 9.16 -2.02 -1.88
CA ASN A 41 8.55 -2.12 -0.56
C ASN A 41 7.24 -1.32 -0.52
N TYR A 42 6.16 -1.98 -0.15
CA TYR A 42 4.81 -1.45 -0.15
C TYR A 42 4.31 -1.31 1.29
N LEU A 43 3.58 -0.24 1.56
CA LEU A 43 3.08 0.10 2.89
C LEU A 43 1.60 0.37 2.84
N LYS A 44 0.91 0.10 3.95
CA LYS A 44 -0.50 0.45 4.07
C LYS A 44 -0.62 1.96 4.23
N LEU A 45 -1.25 2.61 3.25
CA LEU A 45 -1.51 4.05 3.28
C LEU A 45 -2.26 4.46 4.56
N HIS A 46 -3.23 3.67 4.98
CA HIS A 46 -4.01 3.92 6.20
C HIS A 46 -3.14 3.99 7.47
N ASP A 47 -2.13 3.11 7.61
CA ASP A 47 -1.23 3.16 8.77
C ASP A 47 -0.34 4.40 8.74
N ILE A 48 0.14 4.80 7.55
CA ILE A 48 0.90 6.04 7.38
C ILE A 48 0.03 7.27 7.70
N ALA A 49 -1.21 7.30 7.23
CA ALA A 49 -2.15 8.39 7.46
C ALA A 49 -2.45 8.55 8.96
N ARG A 50 -2.64 7.45 9.69
CA ARG A 50 -2.82 7.47 11.15
C ARG A 50 -1.58 8.04 11.86
N MET A 51 -0.38 7.66 11.44
CA MET A 51 0.86 8.11 12.08
C MET A 51 1.18 9.58 11.82
N LEU A 52 0.85 10.08 10.64
CA LEU A 52 1.02 11.49 10.26
C LEU A 52 -0.17 12.37 10.64
N ASN A 53 -1.24 11.79 11.19
CA ASN A 53 -2.53 12.44 11.42
C ASN A 53 -3.06 13.15 10.16
N LEU A 54 -3.02 12.45 9.02
CA LEU A 54 -3.50 12.98 7.73
C LEU A 54 -4.91 12.47 7.43
N GLY A 55 -5.74 13.35 6.90
CA GLY A 55 -7.02 13.02 6.32
C GLY A 55 -6.84 12.20 5.03
N VAL A 56 -7.44 11.01 5.00
CA VAL A 56 -7.55 10.20 3.78
C VAL A 56 -9.02 9.91 3.53
N VAL A 57 -9.50 10.30 2.35
CA VAL A 57 -10.90 10.20 1.95
C VAL A 57 -11.00 9.63 0.54
N TRP A 58 -12.00 8.79 0.30
CA TRP A 58 -12.35 8.33 -1.04
C TRP A 58 -13.32 9.32 -1.72
N ASP A 59 -12.94 9.84 -2.89
CA ASP A 59 -13.87 10.56 -3.78
C ASP A 59 -14.42 9.58 -4.82
N GLY A 60 -15.65 9.10 -4.60
CA GLY A 60 -16.35 8.20 -5.51
C GLY A 60 -16.80 8.85 -6.83
N ARG A 61 -16.77 10.19 -6.94
CA ARG A 61 -17.12 10.87 -8.20
C ARG A 61 -15.98 10.80 -9.20
N THR A 62 -14.74 10.94 -8.74
CA THR A 62 -13.52 10.92 -9.57
C THR A 62 -12.81 9.57 -9.52
N ASN A 63 -13.24 8.65 -8.64
CA ASN A 63 -12.58 7.39 -8.33
C ASN A 63 -11.13 7.59 -7.87
N THR A 64 -10.92 8.58 -7.00
CA THR A 64 -9.59 8.92 -6.50
C THR A 64 -9.53 8.88 -4.98
N VAL A 65 -8.38 8.50 -4.45
CA VAL A 65 -8.05 8.71 -3.04
C VAL A 65 -7.53 10.15 -2.90
N LEU A 66 -8.19 10.94 -2.06
CA LEU A 66 -7.75 12.28 -1.68
C LEU A 66 -6.95 12.19 -0.38
N ILE A 67 -5.79 12.85 -0.37
CA ILE A 67 -4.94 13.02 0.80
C ILE A 67 -4.97 14.50 1.16
N ASP A 68 -5.43 14.81 2.35
CA ASP A 68 -5.53 16.16 2.87
C ASP A 68 -4.63 16.30 4.11
N THR A 69 -3.65 17.19 4.01
CA THR A 69 -2.71 17.51 5.10
C THR A 69 -3.24 18.55 6.09
N THR A 70 -4.40 19.13 5.79
CA THR A 70 -5.09 20.11 6.64
C THR A 70 -6.25 19.52 7.43
N SER A 71 -6.66 18.30 7.07
CA SER A 71 -7.66 17.52 7.80
C SER A 71 -6.99 16.45 8.64
N ASP A 72 -7.57 16.16 9.81
CA ASP A 72 -7.11 15.09 10.69
C ASP A 72 -7.46 13.69 10.14
N PHE A 73 -6.74 12.68 10.62
CA PHE A 73 -7.05 11.29 10.32
C PHE A 73 -8.43 10.91 10.91
N ASN A 74 -9.35 10.50 10.05
CA ASN A 74 -10.67 10.02 10.45
C ASN A 74 -10.80 8.50 10.22
N PRO A 75 -10.81 7.66 11.27
CA PRO A 75 -10.97 6.21 11.12
C PRO A 75 -12.36 5.80 10.61
N SER A 76 -13.34 6.70 10.62
CA SER A 76 -14.71 6.43 10.15
C SER A 76 -14.93 6.72 8.67
N SER A 77 -13.94 7.22 7.93
CA SER A 77 -14.02 7.32 6.47
C SER A 77 -13.88 5.96 5.77
N ASP A 78 -13.53 4.90 6.52
CA ASP A 78 -13.23 3.58 5.96
C ASP A 78 -14.43 2.91 5.28
N ILE A 79 -15.70 3.23 5.60
CA ILE A 79 -16.85 2.54 4.98
C ILE A 79 -18.14 3.39 5.01
N LYS A 80 -18.72 3.67 3.83
CA LYS A 80 -20.16 3.56 3.58
C LYS A 80 -20.39 2.96 2.20
#